data_AF-A0A1X2HNT1-F1
#
_entry.id   AF-A0A1X2HNT1-F1
#
_cell.length_a   1.000
_cell.length_b   1.000
_cell.length_c   1.000
_cell.angle_alpha   90.00
_cell.angle_beta   90.00
_cell.angle_gamma   90.00
#
_symmetry.space_group_name_H-M   'P 1'
#
loop_
_entity.id
_entity.type
_entity.pdbx_description
1 polymer ?
#
loop_
_entity_poly.entity_id
_entity_poly.type
_entity_poly.pdbx_seq_one_letter_code
_entity_poly.pdbx_strand_id
1 'polypeptide(L)'
;MDAFRCHAEVTGQVKHRRKLHKQLFFVDLQPEEDNQPKIQILFRTNDGTTDVDTFREAYKACRLGNIIHLSIGWPTDPAENEGKSFKVYQSIQIPTVINEYPIGRPFVSDHPMGTDKPKTIIRATDGSTHLKSNLYCKFWINQRECARLPDCPFLHPSEEEYKAARESWINERLTSRRLVTHDPHDPHESKKSHTMRAMVFAKWIYDTLKPSMVLDVAGGKGDVSMFLTHAFDIPAACVEPNPRKRSKQWRGRLRRLAANLQHPDTERPIEQWPFEREPEFLTCMMDDAFLAEQTRLLDQVTALVGLHADQATEPIVDTALRLGKAFAVIPCCVFAHENRHRRLQSGASVTTTEDFVQYLCEKDTQGRGSVQKAYLDFVGKNVVVYWIPTTS
;
A
#
# COMPACT_ATOMS: atom_id res chain seq x y z
N MET A 1 -5.88 37.69 15.00
CA MET A 1 -5.96 36.45 14.20
C MET A 1 -7.12 35.64 14.76
N ASP A 2 -8.33 35.89 14.26
CA ASP A 2 -9.46 35.01 14.58
C ASP A 2 -9.33 33.77 13.71
N ALA A 3 -8.59 32.80 14.23
CA ALA A 3 -8.49 31.44 13.73
C ALA A 3 -9.91 30.88 13.62
N PHE A 4 -10.43 30.73 12.41
CA PHE A 4 -11.71 30.07 12.07
C PHE A 4 -12.85 30.22 13.09
N ARG A 5 -13.88 31.01 12.75
CA ARG A 5 -15.10 31.09 13.58
C ARG A 5 -16.18 30.17 13.01
N CYS A 6 -16.63 29.23 13.82
CA CYS A 6 -17.81 28.42 13.53
C CYS A 6 -19.01 29.34 13.29
N HIS A 7 -19.68 29.15 12.16
CA HIS A 7 -20.84 29.93 11.73
C HIS A 7 -22.13 29.14 11.87
N ALA A 8 -22.11 27.86 11.47
CA ALA A 8 -23.27 26.99 11.47
C ALA A 8 -22.84 25.52 11.49
N GLU A 9 -23.79 24.63 11.74
CA GLU A 9 -23.64 23.19 11.52
C GLU A 9 -24.48 22.77 10.32
N VAL A 10 -23.98 21.81 9.56
CA VAL A 10 -24.66 21.33 8.35
C VAL A 10 -24.59 19.81 8.28
N THR A 11 -25.72 19.21 7.94
CA THR A 11 -25.82 17.80 7.56
C THR A 11 -26.17 17.73 6.08
N GLY A 12 -25.46 16.90 5.31
CA GLY A 12 -25.71 16.78 3.89
C GLY A 12 -25.01 15.61 3.22
N GLN A 13 -25.41 15.34 1.99
CA GLN A 13 -24.80 14.30 1.17
C GLN A 13 -23.60 14.85 0.38
N VAL A 14 -22.48 14.14 0.43
CA VAL A 14 -21.28 14.43 -0.36
C VAL A 14 -21.55 14.13 -1.85
N LYS A 15 -21.78 15.17 -2.65
CA LYS A 15 -22.06 15.05 -4.10
C LYS A 15 -20.81 15.08 -4.96
N HIS A 16 -19.79 15.83 -4.52
CA HIS A 16 -18.51 15.92 -5.20
C HIS A 16 -17.37 16.08 -4.20
N ARG A 17 -16.19 15.57 -4.53
CA ARG A 17 -14.97 15.77 -3.74
C ARG A 17 -13.76 15.88 -4.65
N ARG A 18 -12.94 16.91 -4.43
CA ARG A 18 -11.71 17.15 -5.19
C ARG A 18 -10.55 17.48 -4.26
N LYS A 19 -9.45 16.75 -4.38
CA LYS A 19 -8.19 17.04 -3.68
C LYS A 19 -7.24 17.72 -4.65
N LEU A 20 -6.92 19.00 -4.43
CA LEU A 20 -6.01 19.74 -5.32
C LEU A 20 -4.56 19.38 -5.04
N HIS A 21 -4.17 19.32 -3.77
CA HIS A 21 -2.82 18.90 -3.36
C HIS A 21 -2.82 18.31 -1.94
N LYS A 22 -1.63 18.12 -1.37
CA LYS A 22 -1.45 17.49 -0.05
C LYS A 22 -2.05 18.29 1.13
N GLN A 23 -2.40 19.56 0.93
CA GLN A 23 -2.84 20.48 1.99
C GLN A 23 -4.16 21.20 1.68
N LEU A 24 -4.86 20.86 0.60
CA LEU A 24 -6.15 21.48 0.24
C LEU A 24 -7.07 20.49 -0.49
N PHE A 25 -8.30 20.36 -0.02
CA PHE A 25 -9.38 19.69 -0.74
C PHE A 25 -10.71 20.41 -0.55
N PHE A 26 -11.63 20.15 -1.47
CA PHE A 26 -12.99 20.67 -1.46
C PHE A 26 -14.01 19.54 -1.52
N VAL A 27 -15.15 19.79 -0.88
CA VAL A 27 -16.33 18.95 -0.89
C VAL A 27 -17.50 19.82 -1.33
N ASP A 28 -18.26 19.34 -2.32
CA ASP A 28 -19.54 19.96 -2.63
C ASP A 28 -20.63 19.11 -1.93
N LEU A 29 -21.33 19.73 -1.00
CA LEU A 29 -22.28 19.11 -0.08
C LEU A 29 -23.69 19.58 -0.43
N GLN A 30 -24.60 18.63 -0.65
CA GLN A 30 -26.03 18.93 -0.77
C GLN A 30 -26.66 18.81 0.63
N PRO A 31 -27.08 19.91 1.27
CA PRO A 31 -27.74 19.84 2.58
C PRO A 31 -29.01 18.99 2.52
N GLU A 32 -29.34 18.34 3.64
CA GLU A 32 -30.59 17.55 3.77
C GLU A 32 -31.83 18.42 3.94
N GLU A 33 -31.67 19.67 4.38
CA GLU A 33 -32.79 20.62 4.46
C GLU A 33 -33.36 20.90 3.05
N ASP A 34 -34.66 20.67 2.91
CA ASP A 34 -35.37 20.83 1.64
C ASP A 34 -35.11 22.21 1.02
N ASN A 35 -34.89 22.21 -0.31
CA ASN A 35 -34.64 23.40 -1.13
C ASN A 35 -33.36 24.21 -0.80
N GLN A 36 -32.46 23.72 0.06
CA GLN A 36 -31.16 24.39 0.20
C GLN A 36 -30.26 24.13 -1.03
N PRO A 37 -29.59 25.17 -1.56
CA PRO A 37 -28.63 24.99 -2.64
C PRO A 37 -27.42 24.19 -2.13
N LYS A 38 -26.80 23.43 -3.04
CA LYS A 38 -25.49 22.82 -2.80
C LYS A 38 -24.49 23.89 -2.34
N ILE A 39 -23.66 23.55 -1.36
CA ILE A 39 -22.61 24.43 -0.82
C ILE A 39 -21.24 23.79 -1.05
N GLN A 40 -20.20 24.61 -1.06
CA GLN A 40 -18.83 24.14 -1.14
C GLN A 40 -18.13 24.30 0.21
N ILE A 41 -17.44 23.27 0.66
CA ILE A 41 -16.68 23.26 1.90
C ILE A 41 -15.21 22.96 1.55
N LEU A 42 -14.31 23.84 1.95
CA LEU A 42 -12.87 23.65 1.83
C LEU A 42 -12.27 23.19 3.15
N PHE A 43 -11.23 22.37 3.04
CA PHE A 43 -10.38 21.94 4.15
C PHE A 43 -8.94 22.24 3.74
N ARG A 44 -8.15 22.83 4.63
CA ARG A 44 -6.77 23.24 4.31
C ARG A 44 -5.86 23.23 5.53
N THR A 45 -4.57 22.96 5.34
CA THR A 45 -3.59 22.98 6.44
C THR A 45 -2.56 24.10 6.32
N ASN A 46 -2.48 24.77 5.17
CA ASN A 46 -1.50 25.82 4.88
C ASN A 46 -1.83 27.18 5.52
N ASP A 47 -3.00 27.33 6.14
CA ASP A 47 -3.38 28.53 6.91
C ASP A 47 -3.24 28.33 8.43
N GLY A 48 -2.75 27.16 8.88
CA GLY A 48 -2.57 26.83 10.28
C GLY A 48 -3.87 26.53 11.06
N THR A 49 -5.03 26.44 10.40
CA THR A 49 -6.32 26.24 11.09
C THR A 49 -6.63 24.79 11.45
N THR A 50 -5.96 23.83 10.81
CA THR A 50 -6.09 22.41 11.14
C THR A 50 -4.78 21.68 10.85
N ASP A 51 -4.54 20.60 11.59
CA ASP A 51 -3.35 19.77 11.44
C ASP A 51 -3.51 18.74 10.30
N VAL A 52 -2.38 18.15 9.91
CA VAL A 52 -2.32 17.22 8.77
C VAL A 52 -3.12 15.94 9.01
N ASP A 53 -3.23 15.48 10.25
CA ASP A 53 -3.94 14.24 10.56
C ASP A 53 -5.45 14.48 10.55
N THR A 54 -5.93 15.57 11.16
CA THR A 54 -7.32 16.01 11.08
C THR A 54 -7.75 16.20 9.61
N PHE A 55 -6.93 16.87 8.80
CA PHE A 55 -7.18 17.03 7.36
C PHE A 55 -7.29 15.69 6.60
N ARG A 56 -6.44 14.71 6.92
CA ARG A 56 -6.47 13.39 6.27
C ARG A 56 -7.70 12.58 6.66
N GLU A 57 -8.08 12.60 7.93
CA GLU A 57 -9.27 11.91 8.41
C GLU A 57 -10.55 12.57 7.90
N ALA A 58 -10.61 13.90 7.85
CA ALA A 58 -11.70 14.63 7.21
C ALA A 58 -11.85 14.23 5.73
N TYR A 59 -10.74 14.14 4.98
CA TYR A 59 -10.78 13.68 3.59
C TYR A 59 -11.37 12.27 3.46
N LYS A 60 -11.08 11.35 4.39
CA LYS A 60 -11.63 9.98 4.38
C LYS A 60 -13.13 9.97 4.69
N ALA A 61 -13.55 10.69 5.73
CA ALA A 61 -14.95 10.79 6.16
C ALA A 61 -15.86 11.33 5.04
N CYS A 62 -15.36 12.29 4.25
CA CYS A 62 -16.04 12.86 3.09
C CYS A 62 -16.08 11.93 1.87
N ARG A 63 -16.37 10.64 2.00
CA ARG A 63 -16.50 9.73 0.85
C ARG A 63 -17.74 10.11 0.02
N LEU A 64 -17.62 10.01 -1.30
CA LEU A 64 -18.74 10.30 -2.22
C LEU A 64 -19.98 9.48 -1.84
N GLY A 65 -21.12 10.17 -1.77
CA GLY A 65 -22.42 9.62 -1.42
C GLY A 65 -22.71 9.50 0.07
N ASN A 66 -21.69 9.59 0.96
CA ASN A 66 -21.92 9.58 2.40
C ASN A 66 -22.77 10.80 2.80
N ILE A 67 -23.59 10.62 3.83
CA ILE A 67 -24.21 11.73 4.56
C ILE A 67 -23.27 12.05 5.73
N ILE A 68 -22.81 13.29 5.78
CA ILE A 68 -21.89 13.78 6.80
C ILE A 68 -22.49 14.96 7.53
N HIS A 69 -22.09 15.10 8.79
CA HIS A 69 -22.40 16.24 9.65
C HIS A 69 -21.11 16.92 10.09
N LEU A 70 -21.07 18.25 10.02
CA LEU A 70 -19.93 19.06 10.41
C LEU A 70 -20.31 20.51 10.65
N SER A 71 -19.57 21.17 11.53
CA SER A 71 -19.58 22.62 11.67
C SER A 71 -18.73 23.28 10.58
N ILE A 72 -19.27 24.37 10.05
CA ILE A 72 -18.72 25.18 8.96
C ILE A 72 -18.59 26.64 9.40
N GLY A 73 -17.62 27.34 8.82
CA GLY A 73 -17.36 28.75 9.06
C GLY A 73 -17.00 29.46 7.76
N TRP A 74 -16.87 30.78 7.83
CA TRP A 74 -16.32 31.54 6.70
C TRP A 74 -14.85 31.13 6.48
N PRO A 75 -14.38 31.07 5.23
CA PRO A 75 -12.98 30.86 4.94
C PRO A 75 -12.10 31.90 5.63
N THR A 76 -10.92 31.49 6.10
CA THR A 76 -9.93 32.41 6.68
C THR A 76 -9.40 33.42 5.68
N ASP A 77 -9.42 33.06 4.40
CA ASP A 77 -9.16 33.96 3.27
C ASP A 77 -10.50 34.34 2.61
N PRO A 78 -11.00 35.58 2.80
CA PRO A 78 -12.27 36.03 2.22
C PRO A 78 -12.30 35.97 0.69
N ALA A 79 -11.13 36.02 0.02
CA ALA A 79 -11.02 35.91 -1.43
C ALA A 79 -11.58 34.58 -1.97
N GLU A 80 -11.69 33.55 -1.11
CA GLU A 80 -12.31 32.28 -1.46
C GLU A 80 -13.80 32.39 -1.82
N ASN A 81 -14.48 33.50 -1.50
CA ASN A 81 -15.86 33.75 -1.95
C ASN A 81 -15.96 34.78 -3.08
N GLU A 82 -14.88 35.51 -3.37
CA GLU A 82 -14.93 36.61 -4.35
C GLU A 82 -15.23 36.10 -5.77
N GLY A 83 -16.20 36.72 -6.44
CA GLY A 83 -16.58 36.41 -7.82
C GLY A 83 -17.26 35.05 -8.03
N LYS A 84 -17.57 34.29 -6.97
CA LYS A 84 -18.26 33.00 -7.07
C LYS A 84 -19.78 33.19 -7.01
N SER A 85 -20.51 32.48 -7.86
CA SER A 85 -21.98 32.43 -7.86
C SER A 85 -22.56 31.56 -6.73
N PHE A 86 -21.71 31.01 -5.88
CA PHE A 86 -22.06 30.09 -4.81
C PHE A 86 -21.20 30.34 -3.58
N LYS A 87 -21.74 29.95 -2.41
CA LYS A 87 -21.05 30.12 -1.13
C LYS A 87 -19.99 29.04 -0.91
N VAL A 88 -18.84 29.49 -0.42
CA VAL A 88 -17.72 28.65 0.02
C VAL A 88 -17.56 28.82 1.53
N TYR A 89 -17.55 27.70 2.22
CA TYR A 89 -17.27 27.61 3.65
C TYR A 89 -15.96 26.86 3.89
N GLN A 90 -15.44 26.97 5.09
CA GLN A 90 -14.32 26.19 5.59
C GLN A 90 -14.79 25.28 6.72
N SER A 91 -14.14 24.13 6.88
CA SER A 91 -14.25 23.32 8.09
C SER A 91 -12.86 22.87 8.51
N ILE A 92 -12.66 22.78 9.82
CA ILE A 92 -11.37 22.46 10.46
C ILE A 92 -11.40 21.14 11.24
N GLN A 93 -12.54 20.46 11.27
CA GLN A 93 -12.76 19.24 12.06
C GLN A 93 -12.94 18.01 11.17
N ILE A 94 -12.91 16.83 11.80
CA ILE A 94 -13.27 15.57 11.16
C ILE A 94 -14.80 15.49 11.11
N PRO A 95 -15.43 15.42 9.92
CA PRO A 95 -16.89 15.28 9.83
C PRO A 95 -17.37 13.96 10.43
N THR A 96 -18.49 14.02 11.14
CA THR A 96 -19.19 12.83 11.61
C THR A 96 -19.92 12.19 10.43
N VAL A 97 -19.64 10.91 10.16
CA VAL A 97 -20.37 10.17 9.12
C VAL A 97 -21.69 9.68 9.71
N ILE A 98 -22.80 10.25 9.25
CA ILE A 98 -24.15 9.90 9.71
C ILE A 98 -24.65 8.65 8.99
N ASN A 99 -24.41 8.57 7.68
CA ASN A 99 -24.77 7.40 6.89
C ASN A 99 -23.71 7.13 5.82
N GLU A 100 -23.26 5.88 5.74
CA GLU A 100 -22.30 5.46 4.73
C GLU A 100 -23.00 5.09 3.43
N TYR A 101 -22.45 5.55 2.31
CA TYR A 101 -22.90 5.07 1.01
C TYR A 101 -22.50 3.60 0.83
N PRO A 102 -23.43 2.71 0.39
CA PRO A 102 -23.17 1.28 0.30
C PRO A 102 -21.88 0.94 -0.46
N ILE A 103 -21.08 0.06 0.13
CA ILE A 103 -19.88 -0.48 -0.52
C ILE A 103 -20.31 -1.31 -1.74
N GLY A 104 -19.55 -1.20 -2.83
CA GLY A 104 -19.80 -1.95 -4.08
C GLY A 104 -20.81 -1.29 -5.02
N ARG A 105 -21.54 -0.24 -4.59
CA ARG A 105 -22.39 0.54 -5.48
C ARG A 105 -21.64 1.75 -6.03
N PRO A 106 -21.69 2.02 -7.35
CA PRO A 106 -21.14 3.25 -7.91
C PRO A 106 -21.96 4.46 -7.43
N PHE A 107 -21.28 5.56 -7.12
CA PHE A 107 -21.90 6.86 -6.90
C PHE A 107 -21.63 7.75 -8.11
N VAL A 108 -22.68 8.28 -8.72
CA VAL A 108 -22.54 9.23 -9.83
C VAL A 108 -22.35 10.62 -9.24
N SER A 109 -21.10 11.07 -9.21
CA SER A 109 -20.75 12.40 -8.69
C SER A 109 -21.30 13.52 -9.57
N ASP A 110 -21.81 14.57 -8.94
CA ASP A 110 -22.15 15.82 -9.62
C ASP A 110 -20.94 16.47 -10.30
N HIS A 111 -21.21 17.45 -11.16
CA HIS A 111 -20.18 18.41 -11.57
C HIS A 111 -19.68 19.23 -10.37
N PRO A 112 -18.38 19.56 -10.34
CA PRO A 112 -17.85 20.51 -9.37
C PRO A 112 -18.65 21.81 -9.41
N MET A 113 -18.90 22.41 -8.25
CA MET A 113 -19.51 23.74 -8.20
C MET A 113 -18.69 24.77 -8.99
N GLY A 114 -19.39 25.65 -9.72
CA GLY A 114 -18.79 26.63 -10.63
C GLY A 114 -18.44 26.09 -12.01
N THR A 115 -18.87 24.87 -12.35
CA THR A 115 -18.71 24.31 -13.70
C THR A 115 -20.06 23.84 -14.25
N ASP A 116 -20.50 24.46 -15.35
CA ASP A 116 -21.79 24.14 -15.98
C ASP A 116 -21.67 23.04 -17.03
N LYS A 117 -20.45 22.69 -17.44
CA LYS A 117 -20.18 21.70 -18.49
C LYS A 117 -19.30 20.56 -18.00
N PRO A 118 -19.57 19.32 -18.42
CA PRO A 118 -18.68 18.21 -18.16
C PRO A 118 -17.31 18.49 -18.77
N LYS A 119 -16.24 18.28 -17.98
CA LYS A 119 -14.89 18.28 -18.54
C LYS A 119 -14.80 17.19 -19.61
N THR A 120 -14.54 17.59 -20.86
CA THR A 120 -14.36 16.68 -22.01
C THR A 120 -12.92 16.19 -22.14
N ILE A 121 -12.00 16.80 -21.41
CA ILE A 121 -10.56 16.58 -21.51
C ILE A 121 -10.03 16.00 -20.19
N ILE A 122 -9.04 15.10 -20.29
CA ILE A 122 -8.23 14.59 -19.18
C ILE A 122 -6.77 14.93 -19.45
N ARG A 123 -6.09 15.40 -18.40
CA ARG A 123 -4.64 15.56 -18.40
C ARG A 123 -4.02 14.29 -17.81
N ALA A 124 -3.16 13.63 -18.56
CA ALA A 124 -2.39 12.48 -18.11
C ALA A 124 -1.21 12.93 -17.23
N THR A 125 -0.61 11.96 -16.54
CA THR A 125 0.48 12.19 -15.57
C THR A 125 1.75 12.74 -16.21
N ASP A 126 1.98 12.45 -17.48
CA ASP A 126 3.08 12.98 -18.32
C ASP A 126 2.81 14.41 -18.81
N GLY A 127 1.69 15.01 -18.43
CA GLY A 127 1.26 16.34 -18.85
C GLY A 127 0.52 16.37 -20.17
N SER A 128 0.46 15.27 -20.91
CA SER A 128 -0.31 15.15 -22.15
C SER A 128 -1.81 15.25 -21.88
N THR A 129 -2.56 15.57 -22.94
CA THR A 129 -3.97 15.92 -22.84
C THR A 129 -4.77 15.12 -23.84
N HIS A 130 -5.83 14.44 -23.36
CA HIS A 130 -6.65 13.55 -24.16
C HIS A 130 -8.13 13.89 -24.04
N LEU A 131 -8.87 13.76 -25.13
CA LEU A 131 -10.32 13.80 -25.11
C LEU A 131 -10.86 12.51 -24.46
N LYS A 132 -11.81 12.65 -23.54
CA LYS A 132 -12.46 11.51 -22.89
C LYS A 132 -13.15 10.59 -23.89
N SER A 133 -13.71 11.16 -24.95
CA SER A 133 -14.35 10.42 -26.05
C SER A 133 -13.40 9.46 -26.78
N ASN A 134 -12.08 9.68 -26.67
CA ASN A 134 -11.06 8.84 -27.29
C ASN A 134 -10.49 7.80 -26.32
N LEU A 135 -10.94 7.79 -25.06
CA LEU A 135 -10.48 6.87 -24.02
C LEU A 135 -11.62 5.93 -23.63
N TYR A 136 -11.29 4.65 -23.46
CA TYR A 136 -12.28 3.68 -23.02
C TYR A 136 -12.76 3.93 -21.58
N CYS A 137 -14.05 3.72 -21.33
CA CYS A 137 -14.59 3.78 -19.98
C CYS A 137 -14.06 2.62 -19.14
N LYS A 138 -13.39 2.93 -18.02
CA LYS A 138 -12.90 1.92 -17.07
C LYS A 138 -14.00 0.98 -16.60
N PHE A 139 -15.20 1.48 -16.31
CA PHE A 139 -16.28 0.65 -15.79
C PHE A 139 -16.80 -0.30 -16.89
N TRP A 140 -17.05 0.22 -18.09
CA TRP A 140 -17.49 -0.60 -19.22
C TRP A 140 -16.47 -1.69 -19.61
N ILE A 141 -15.18 -1.35 -19.73
CA ILE A 141 -14.12 -2.32 -20.11
C ILE A 141 -13.95 -3.44 -19.09
N ASN A 142 -14.22 -3.19 -17.81
CA ASN A 142 -13.99 -4.20 -16.76
C ASN A 142 -15.26 -4.94 -16.35
N GLN A 143 -16.42 -4.29 -16.42
CA GLN A 143 -17.67 -4.77 -15.84
C GLN A 143 -18.81 -4.90 -16.85
N ARG A 144 -18.65 -4.38 -18.08
CA ARG A 144 -19.73 -4.25 -19.08
C ARG A 144 -20.92 -3.41 -18.60
N GLU A 145 -20.71 -2.61 -17.55
CA GLU A 145 -21.74 -1.80 -16.93
C GLU A 145 -21.18 -0.41 -16.63
N CYS A 146 -22.00 0.63 -16.81
CA CYS A 146 -21.62 2.00 -16.51
C CYS A 146 -22.82 2.78 -15.95
N ALA A 147 -22.71 3.21 -14.69
CA ALA A 147 -23.74 4.01 -14.01
C ALA A 147 -23.91 5.43 -14.58
N ARG A 148 -23.11 5.84 -15.58
CA ARG A 148 -23.20 7.14 -16.24
C ARG A 148 -23.92 7.10 -17.58
N LEU A 149 -24.42 5.94 -18.02
CA LEU A 149 -25.21 5.87 -19.25
C LEU A 149 -26.54 6.63 -19.08
N PRO A 150 -27.04 7.31 -20.14
CA PRO A 150 -26.43 7.42 -21.48
C PRO A 150 -25.31 8.47 -21.60
N ASP A 151 -25.13 9.33 -20.58
CA ASP A 151 -24.27 10.53 -20.62
C ASP A 151 -22.78 10.30 -20.34
N CYS A 152 -22.27 9.08 -20.52
CA CYS A 152 -20.88 8.76 -20.22
C CYS A 152 -19.95 9.46 -21.24
N PRO A 153 -18.99 10.29 -20.81
CA PRO A 153 -18.12 11.01 -21.74
C PRO A 153 -16.99 10.15 -22.32
N PHE A 154 -16.95 8.86 -21.99
CA PHE A 154 -15.90 7.91 -22.39
C PHE A 154 -16.45 6.90 -23.39
N LEU A 155 -15.55 6.32 -24.18
CA LEU A 155 -15.91 5.34 -25.20
C LEU A 155 -16.35 4.01 -24.59
N HIS A 156 -17.50 3.51 -25.05
CA HIS A 156 -18.03 2.17 -24.75
C HIS A 156 -17.96 1.34 -26.05
N PRO A 157 -16.95 0.47 -26.22
CA PRO A 157 -16.84 -0.36 -27.43
C PRO A 157 -18.05 -1.27 -27.59
N SER A 158 -18.38 -1.57 -28.84
CA SER A 158 -19.37 -2.57 -29.21
C SER A 158 -18.94 -3.97 -28.75
N GLU A 159 -19.84 -4.96 -28.86
CA GLU A 159 -19.50 -6.35 -28.57
C GLU A 159 -18.36 -6.88 -29.45
N GLU A 160 -18.33 -6.49 -30.72
CA GLU A 160 -17.33 -6.92 -31.69
C GLU A 160 -15.94 -6.33 -31.37
N GLU A 161 -15.89 -5.08 -30.91
CA GLU A 161 -14.65 -4.34 -30.64
C GLU A 161 -14.08 -4.61 -29.24
N TYR A 162 -14.91 -5.09 -28.31
CA TYR A 162 -14.54 -5.13 -26.89
C TYR A 162 -13.30 -5.97 -26.60
N LYS A 163 -13.14 -7.12 -27.26
CA LYS A 163 -12.00 -8.02 -26.98
C LYS A 163 -10.67 -7.30 -27.25
N ALA A 164 -10.56 -6.64 -28.41
CA ALA A 164 -9.39 -5.85 -28.78
C ALA A 164 -9.22 -4.62 -27.86
N ALA A 165 -10.31 -3.91 -27.55
CA ALA A 165 -10.30 -2.77 -26.65
C ALA A 165 -9.79 -3.14 -25.24
N ARG A 166 -10.25 -4.27 -24.71
CA ARG A 166 -9.85 -4.77 -23.38
C ARG A 166 -8.39 -5.21 -23.35
N GLU A 167 -7.92 -5.87 -24.40
CA GLU A 167 -6.51 -6.26 -24.52
C GLU A 167 -5.58 -5.04 -24.56
N SER A 168 -5.90 -4.05 -25.40
CA SER A 168 -5.18 -2.77 -25.47
C SER A 168 -5.15 -2.07 -24.11
N TRP A 169 -6.30 -1.96 -23.44
CA TRP A 169 -6.43 -1.37 -22.11
C TRP A 169 -5.57 -2.07 -21.04
N ILE A 170 -5.49 -3.40 -21.08
CA ILE A 170 -4.66 -4.17 -20.13
C ILE A 170 -3.18 -3.90 -20.41
N ASN A 171 -2.76 -3.96 -21.67
CA ASN A 171 -1.37 -3.74 -22.07
C ASN A 171 -0.89 -2.33 -21.71
N GLU A 172 -1.67 -1.30 -22.02
CA GLU A 172 -1.37 0.10 -21.65
C GLU A 172 -1.20 0.26 -20.14
N ARG A 173 -2.08 -0.36 -19.33
CA ARG A 173 -1.98 -0.30 -17.87
C ARG A 173 -0.81 -1.09 -17.31
N LEU A 174 -0.46 -2.22 -17.91
CA LEU A 174 0.73 -2.98 -17.49
C LEU A 174 1.99 -2.17 -17.75
N THR A 175 2.12 -1.56 -18.93
CA THR A 175 3.23 -0.66 -19.28
C THR A 175 3.28 0.56 -18.37
N SER A 176 2.14 1.25 -18.19
CA SER A 176 2.04 2.42 -17.31
C SER A 176 2.41 2.09 -15.86
N ARG A 177 1.93 0.94 -15.34
CA ARG A 177 2.31 0.48 -14.00
C ARG A 177 3.81 0.26 -13.90
N ARG A 178 4.42 -0.45 -14.86
CA ARG A 178 5.87 -0.68 -14.87
C ARG A 178 6.65 0.63 -14.81
N LEU A 179 6.30 1.60 -15.65
CA LEU A 179 6.94 2.92 -15.69
C LEU A 179 6.78 3.68 -14.37
N VAL A 180 5.56 3.75 -13.83
CA VAL A 180 5.26 4.51 -12.59
C VAL A 180 5.87 3.87 -11.35
N THR A 181 5.97 2.54 -11.29
CA THR A 181 6.55 1.83 -10.15
C THR A 181 8.04 1.56 -10.30
N HIS A 182 8.66 1.95 -11.41
CA HIS A 182 10.09 1.77 -11.61
C HIS A 182 10.86 2.68 -10.68
N ASP A 183 11.68 2.10 -9.81
CA ASP A 183 12.65 2.85 -9.03
C ASP A 183 13.91 3.02 -9.89
N PRO A 184 14.36 4.24 -10.19
CA PRO A 184 15.58 4.48 -10.97
C PRO A 184 16.85 3.83 -10.40
N HIS A 185 16.87 3.50 -9.11
CA HIS A 185 18.00 2.85 -8.45
C HIS A 185 17.93 1.32 -8.49
N ASP A 186 16.86 0.75 -9.02
CA ASP A 186 16.71 -0.69 -9.17
C ASP A 186 17.52 -1.19 -10.37
N PRO A 187 18.55 -2.04 -10.17
CA PRO A 187 19.41 -2.49 -11.25
C PRO A 187 18.79 -3.60 -12.11
N HIS A 188 17.60 -4.12 -11.77
CA HIS A 188 17.03 -5.29 -12.43
C HIS A 188 16.07 -4.90 -13.56
N GLU A 189 16.48 -5.15 -14.80
CA GLU A 189 15.67 -4.87 -16.00
C GLU A 189 14.65 -5.99 -16.32
N SER A 190 15.06 -7.26 -16.16
CA SER A 190 14.25 -8.45 -16.52
C SER A 190 13.73 -9.20 -15.29
N LYS A 191 12.89 -8.49 -14.52
CA LYS A 191 12.41 -8.98 -13.22
C LYS A 191 11.57 -10.25 -13.29
N LYS A 192 11.85 -11.18 -12.38
CA LYS A 192 11.04 -12.40 -12.23
C LYS A 192 9.61 -12.08 -11.77
N SER A 193 8.67 -12.95 -12.10
CA SER A 193 7.27 -12.78 -11.72
C SER A 193 7.06 -12.86 -10.20
N HIS A 194 5.93 -12.35 -9.73
CA HIS A 194 5.54 -12.43 -8.32
C HIS A 194 5.51 -13.85 -7.75
N THR A 195 5.40 -14.90 -8.57
CA THR A 195 5.40 -16.29 -8.08
C THR A 195 6.79 -16.76 -7.65
N MET A 196 7.85 -16.10 -8.12
CA MET A 196 9.25 -16.47 -7.84
C MET A 196 9.82 -15.75 -6.61
N ARG A 197 9.12 -14.74 -6.06
CA ARG A 197 9.65 -13.87 -4.99
C ARG A 197 10.19 -14.61 -3.77
N ALA A 198 9.50 -15.67 -3.32
CA ALA A 198 9.92 -16.43 -2.14
C ALA A 198 11.23 -17.18 -2.39
N MET A 199 11.40 -17.70 -3.61
CA MET A 199 12.61 -18.38 -4.03
C MET A 199 13.78 -17.40 -4.19
N VAL A 200 13.54 -16.25 -4.84
CA VAL A 200 14.56 -15.18 -4.98
C VAL A 200 15.01 -14.69 -3.60
N PHE A 201 14.07 -14.48 -2.68
CA PHE A 201 14.38 -14.05 -1.32
C PHE A 201 15.13 -15.12 -0.52
N ALA A 202 14.71 -16.38 -0.58
CA ALA A 202 15.42 -17.49 0.06
C ALA A 202 16.86 -17.64 -0.45
N LYS A 203 17.07 -17.53 -1.78
CA LYS A 203 18.42 -17.55 -2.36
C LYS A 203 19.26 -16.37 -1.84
N TRP A 204 18.68 -15.16 -1.81
CA TRP A 204 19.39 -13.99 -1.29
C TRP A 204 19.77 -14.15 0.18
N ILE A 205 18.90 -14.73 1.02
CA ILE A 205 19.20 -15.05 2.42
C ILE A 205 20.38 -16.02 2.50
N TYR A 206 20.36 -17.08 1.69
CA TYR A 206 21.45 -18.06 1.61
C TYR A 206 22.79 -17.41 1.19
N ASP A 207 22.78 -16.60 0.12
CA ASP A 207 24.01 -15.98 -0.40
C ASP A 207 24.56 -14.90 0.55
N THR A 208 23.69 -14.14 1.21
CA THR A 208 24.05 -12.88 1.90
C THR A 208 24.09 -13.02 3.41
N LEU A 209 23.01 -13.50 4.04
CA LEU A 209 22.93 -13.60 5.50
C LEU A 209 23.64 -14.83 6.04
N LYS A 210 23.65 -15.94 5.28
CA LYS A 210 24.24 -17.24 5.65
C LYS A 210 23.87 -17.69 7.08
N PRO A 211 22.57 -17.68 7.45
CA PRO A 211 22.15 -18.03 8.80
C PRO A 211 22.27 -19.54 9.06
N SER A 212 22.52 -19.92 10.31
CA SER A 212 22.45 -21.32 10.76
C SER A 212 21.00 -21.77 10.95
N MET A 213 20.09 -20.87 11.30
CA MET A 213 18.64 -21.12 11.35
C MET A 213 17.85 -19.83 11.17
N VAL A 214 16.71 -19.93 10.50
CA VAL A 214 15.81 -18.81 10.18
C VAL A 214 14.48 -18.93 10.91
N LEU A 215 14.01 -17.81 11.48
CA LEU A 215 12.62 -17.62 11.88
C LEU A 215 11.90 -16.80 10.81
N ASP A 216 11.02 -17.44 10.03
CA ASP A 216 10.20 -16.84 8.97
C ASP A 216 8.86 -16.37 9.55
N VAL A 217 8.76 -15.08 9.81
CA VAL A 217 7.65 -14.48 10.56
C VAL A 217 6.60 -13.93 9.60
N ALA A 218 5.32 -14.23 9.88
CA ALA A 218 4.21 -14.02 8.97
C ALA A 218 4.42 -14.71 7.60
N GLY A 219 5.07 -15.88 7.60
CA GLY A 219 5.48 -16.61 6.40
C GLY A 219 4.34 -17.22 5.58
N GLY A 220 3.08 -17.06 6.00
CA GLY A 220 1.92 -17.61 5.30
C GLY A 220 1.98 -19.12 5.21
N LYS A 221 1.99 -19.65 3.98
CA LYS A 221 2.11 -21.10 3.76
C LYS A 221 3.53 -21.64 4.01
N GLY A 222 4.50 -20.77 4.31
CA GLY A 222 5.92 -21.07 4.47
C GLY A 222 6.63 -21.33 3.15
N ASP A 223 6.31 -20.57 2.09
CA ASP A 223 7.00 -20.70 0.80
C ASP A 223 8.52 -20.44 0.96
N VAL A 224 8.90 -19.42 1.75
CA VAL A 224 10.31 -19.09 2.03
C VAL A 224 10.96 -20.19 2.86
N SER A 225 10.32 -20.61 3.97
CA SER A 225 10.85 -21.71 4.82
C SER A 225 11.07 -23.00 4.01
N MET A 226 10.16 -23.35 3.12
CA MET A 226 10.30 -24.53 2.24
C MET A 226 11.51 -24.43 1.32
N PHE A 227 11.77 -23.26 0.71
CA PHE A 227 12.97 -23.10 -0.13
C PHE A 227 14.24 -23.13 0.71
N LEU A 228 14.25 -22.48 1.89
CA LEU A 228 15.40 -22.51 2.79
C LEU A 228 15.78 -23.93 3.20
N THR A 229 14.83 -24.74 3.66
CA THR A 229 15.13 -26.10 4.14
C THR A 229 15.45 -27.07 3.01
N HIS A 230 14.66 -27.07 1.93
CA HIS A 230 14.78 -28.09 0.90
C HIS A 230 15.77 -27.75 -0.21
N ALA A 231 15.98 -26.47 -0.53
CA ALA A 231 16.88 -26.06 -1.62
C ALA A 231 18.26 -25.61 -1.12
N PHE A 232 18.37 -25.13 0.12
CA PHE A 232 19.58 -24.49 0.64
C PHE A 232 20.11 -25.08 1.96
N ASP A 233 19.49 -26.16 2.48
CA ASP A 233 19.78 -26.79 3.78
C ASP A 233 19.89 -25.81 4.96
N ILE A 234 19.06 -24.77 4.97
CA ILE A 234 18.94 -23.84 6.09
C ILE A 234 17.70 -24.26 6.90
N PRO A 235 17.87 -24.75 8.16
CA PRO A 235 16.76 -24.96 9.08
C PRO A 235 15.89 -23.71 9.21
N ALA A 236 14.57 -23.89 9.16
CA ALA A 236 13.63 -22.77 9.27
C ALA A 236 12.38 -23.13 10.07
N ALA A 237 11.89 -22.16 10.84
CA ALA A 237 10.59 -22.20 11.50
C ALA A 237 9.69 -21.08 10.95
N CYS A 238 8.52 -21.44 10.44
CA CYS A 238 7.50 -20.50 9.96
C CYS A 238 6.53 -20.18 11.08
N VAL A 239 6.46 -18.91 11.50
CA VAL A 239 5.48 -18.41 12.47
C VAL A 239 4.38 -17.67 11.72
N GLU A 240 3.14 -18.14 11.83
CA GLU A 240 1.99 -17.53 11.17
C GLU A 240 0.74 -17.72 12.03
N PRO A 241 0.03 -16.65 12.41
CA PRO A 241 -1.12 -16.77 13.32
C PRO A 241 -2.30 -17.53 12.72
N ASN A 242 -2.45 -17.52 11.40
CA ASN A 242 -3.59 -18.16 10.75
C ASN A 242 -3.24 -19.58 10.30
N PRO A 243 -4.09 -20.58 10.58
CA PRO A 243 -3.88 -21.92 10.05
C PRO A 243 -3.88 -21.88 8.51
N ARG A 244 -2.80 -22.39 7.89
CA ARG A 244 -2.66 -22.40 6.42
C ARG A 244 -2.72 -23.81 5.83
N LYS A 245 -3.60 -23.99 4.84
CA LYS A 245 -3.71 -25.24 4.07
C LYS A 245 -2.51 -25.44 3.14
N ARG A 246 -1.70 -26.45 3.43
CA ARG A 246 -0.49 -26.86 2.70
C ARG A 246 -0.77 -28.13 1.86
N SER A 247 -1.45 -27.95 0.73
CA SER A 247 -1.89 -29.08 -0.13
C SER A 247 -0.75 -29.74 -0.91
N LYS A 248 -0.97 -30.96 -1.43
CA LYS A 248 -0.05 -31.62 -2.37
C LYS A 248 0.24 -30.76 -3.61
N GLN A 249 -0.76 -30.04 -4.10
CA GLN A 249 -0.61 -29.10 -5.22
C GLN A 249 0.32 -27.94 -4.89
N TRP A 250 0.25 -27.40 -3.67
CA TRP A 250 1.16 -26.37 -3.19
C TRP A 250 2.61 -26.88 -3.13
N ARG A 251 2.86 -28.06 -2.53
CA ARG A 251 4.19 -28.71 -2.53
C ARG A 251 4.70 -28.97 -3.96
N GLY A 252 3.82 -29.45 -4.84
CA GLY A 252 4.15 -29.68 -6.26
C GLY A 252 4.51 -28.39 -7.01
N ARG A 253 3.81 -27.28 -6.74
CA ARG A 253 4.16 -25.96 -7.28
C ARG A 253 5.55 -25.54 -6.84
N LEU A 254 5.88 -25.64 -5.55
CA LEU A 254 7.19 -25.23 -5.03
C LEU A 254 8.33 -26.04 -5.66
N ARG A 255 8.16 -27.36 -5.83
CA ARG A 255 9.14 -28.20 -6.55
C ARG A 255 9.38 -27.72 -7.99
N ARG A 256 8.31 -27.40 -8.72
CA ARG A 256 8.43 -26.89 -10.11
C ARG A 256 9.12 -25.53 -10.16
N LEU A 257 8.91 -24.67 -9.16
CA LEU A 257 9.59 -23.39 -9.08
C LEU A 257 11.09 -23.60 -8.79
N ALA A 258 11.43 -24.52 -7.89
CA ALA A 258 12.81 -24.86 -7.56
C ALA A 258 13.60 -25.46 -8.73
N ALA A 259 12.95 -26.12 -9.69
CA ALA A 259 13.60 -26.57 -10.91
C ALA A 259 14.22 -25.42 -11.76
N ASN A 260 13.85 -24.16 -11.49
CA ASN A 260 14.50 -22.99 -12.09
C ASN A 260 15.74 -22.52 -11.31
N LEU A 261 16.08 -23.16 -10.18
CA LEU A 261 17.33 -22.93 -9.47
C LEU A 261 18.40 -23.91 -9.97
N GLN A 262 19.62 -23.42 -9.97
CA GLN A 262 20.81 -24.25 -10.02
C GLN A 262 21.17 -24.67 -8.59
N HIS A 263 21.59 -25.92 -8.44
CA HIS A 263 22.09 -26.45 -7.18
C HIS A 263 23.34 -25.67 -6.75
N PRO A 264 23.43 -25.24 -5.48
CA PRO A 264 24.54 -24.41 -4.99
C PRO A 264 25.92 -25.03 -5.28
N ASP A 265 26.05 -26.35 -5.10
CA ASP A 265 27.33 -27.06 -5.23
C ASP A 265 27.62 -27.65 -6.62
N THR A 266 26.61 -27.80 -7.50
CA THR A 266 26.78 -28.58 -8.74
C THR A 266 26.39 -27.85 -10.01
N GLU A 267 25.86 -26.63 -9.90
CA GLU A 267 25.37 -25.78 -11.00
C GLU A 267 24.29 -26.44 -11.91
N ARG A 268 23.81 -27.64 -11.55
CA ARG A 268 22.75 -28.36 -12.27
C ARG A 268 21.36 -27.94 -11.80
N PRO A 269 20.32 -28.02 -12.65
CA PRO A 269 18.95 -27.76 -12.23
C PRO A 269 18.50 -28.66 -11.08
N ILE A 270 17.73 -28.10 -10.14
CA ILE A 270 17.16 -28.86 -9.02
C ILE A 270 15.93 -29.64 -9.51
N GLU A 271 16.14 -30.85 -10.05
CA GLU A 271 15.03 -31.73 -10.49
C GLU A 271 14.22 -32.31 -9.31
N GLN A 272 14.90 -32.52 -8.18
CA GLN A 272 14.33 -33.03 -6.93
C GLN A 272 14.89 -32.22 -5.77
N TRP A 273 14.17 -32.15 -4.64
CA TRP A 273 14.68 -31.47 -3.46
C TRP A 273 16.00 -32.09 -3.02
N PRO A 274 17.12 -31.34 -2.97
CA PRO A 274 18.42 -31.88 -2.58
C PRO A 274 18.46 -32.26 -1.10
N PHE A 275 17.61 -31.66 -0.27
CA PHE A 275 17.56 -31.91 1.17
C PHE A 275 16.16 -32.36 1.60
N GLU A 276 16.10 -33.37 2.48
CA GLU A 276 14.84 -33.94 3.00
C GLU A 276 14.32 -33.21 4.26
N ARG A 277 14.94 -32.09 4.64
CA ARG A 277 14.58 -31.32 5.84
C ARG A 277 13.24 -30.60 5.65
N GLU A 278 12.30 -30.88 6.53
CA GLU A 278 11.04 -30.12 6.60
C GLU A 278 11.18 -28.91 7.54
N PRO A 279 10.56 -27.77 7.21
CA PRO A 279 10.49 -26.64 8.13
C PRO A 279 9.49 -26.91 9.26
N GLU A 280 9.74 -26.30 10.41
CA GLU A 280 8.78 -26.24 11.50
C GLU A 280 7.70 -25.19 11.19
N PHE A 281 6.44 -25.44 11.58
CA PHE A 281 5.34 -24.53 11.34
C PHE A 281 4.55 -24.29 12.63
N LEU A 282 4.58 -23.06 13.10
CA LEU A 282 3.97 -22.63 14.35
C LEU A 282 2.77 -21.74 14.05
N THR A 283 1.58 -22.18 14.47
CA THR A 283 0.34 -21.39 14.31
C THR A 283 0.15 -20.48 15.51
N CYS A 284 0.90 -19.39 15.55
CA CYS A 284 0.88 -18.40 16.63
C CYS A 284 1.34 -17.02 16.12
N MET A 285 1.11 -15.99 16.92
CA MET A 285 1.69 -14.66 16.73
C MET A 285 3.13 -14.64 17.26
N MET A 286 4.01 -13.87 16.61
CA MET A 286 5.30 -13.51 17.22
C MET A 286 5.11 -12.27 18.09
N ASP A 287 4.68 -12.47 19.33
CA ASP A 287 4.52 -11.44 20.36
C ASP A 287 5.42 -11.73 21.57
N ASP A 288 5.31 -10.93 22.63
CA ASP A 288 6.14 -11.12 23.83
C ASP A 288 5.90 -12.48 24.52
N ALA A 289 4.70 -13.04 24.41
CA ALA A 289 4.41 -14.38 24.94
C ALA A 289 5.16 -15.46 24.15
N PHE A 290 5.14 -15.38 22.81
CA PHE A 290 5.96 -16.24 21.96
C PHE A 290 7.44 -16.15 22.33
N LEU A 291 7.96 -14.94 22.56
CA LEU A 291 9.37 -14.76 22.91
C LEU A 291 9.74 -15.38 24.26
N ALA A 292 8.82 -15.34 25.24
CA ALA A 292 9.00 -15.95 26.54
C ALA A 292 8.89 -17.48 26.51
N GLU A 293 8.02 -18.02 25.67
CA GLU A 293 7.75 -19.47 25.58
C GLU A 293 8.77 -20.21 24.69
N GLN A 294 9.21 -19.58 23.59
CA GLN A 294 10.02 -20.21 22.55
C GLN A 294 11.52 -19.96 22.71
N THR A 295 12.02 -19.87 23.94
CA THR A 295 13.44 -19.58 24.23
C THR A 295 14.40 -20.53 23.53
N ARG A 296 14.14 -21.85 23.59
CA ARG A 296 14.98 -22.87 22.93
C ARG A 296 15.05 -22.75 21.42
N LEU A 297 13.94 -22.36 20.79
CA LEU A 297 13.88 -22.11 19.35
C LEU A 297 14.68 -20.84 19.05
N LEU A 298 14.44 -19.78 19.82
CA LEU A 298 15.17 -18.54 19.67
C LEU A 298 16.67 -18.80 19.81
N ASP A 299 17.17 -19.49 20.82
CA ASP A 299 18.62 -19.74 20.97
C ASP A 299 19.31 -20.32 19.71
N GLN A 300 18.59 -21.09 18.90
CA GLN A 300 19.10 -21.65 17.64
C GLN A 300 18.98 -20.70 16.45
N VAL A 301 17.95 -19.85 16.43
CA VAL A 301 17.69 -18.88 15.35
C VAL A 301 18.81 -17.84 15.31
N THR A 302 19.46 -17.70 14.15
CA THR A 302 20.48 -16.68 13.91
C THR A 302 19.98 -15.53 13.03
N ALA A 303 18.84 -15.70 12.35
CA ALA A 303 18.19 -14.63 11.58
C ALA A 303 16.66 -14.66 11.65
N LEU A 304 16.05 -13.48 11.73
CA LEU A 304 14.60 -13.31 11.59
C LEU A 304 14.29 -12.71 10.22
N VAL A 305 13.32 -13.27 9.50
CA VAL A 305 12.98 -12.82 8.15
C VAL A 305 11.49 -12.61 7.95
N GLY A 306 11.14 -11.76 6.97
CA GLY A 306 9.74 -11.53 6.60
C GLY A 306 9.59 -11.03 5.17
N LEU A 307 8.92 -11.82 4.32
CA LEU A 307 8.62 -11.47 2.94
C LEU A 307 7.22 -10.87 2.83
N HIS A 308 7.14 -9.54 2.68
CA HIS A 308 5.84 -8.83 2.65
C HIS A 308 5.01 -9.11 3.92
N ALA A 309 5.69 -9.10 5.07
CA ALA A 309 5.14 -9.41 6.38
C ALA A 309 4.28 -8.23 6.89
N ASP A 310 3.02 -8.18 6.44
CA ASP A 310 2.04 -7.17 6.84
C ASP A 310 1.94 -7.09 8.37
N GLN A 311 2.00 -5.86 8.91
CA GLN A 311 2.04 -5.52 10.34
C GLN A 311 3.22 -6.10 11.16
N ALA A 312 3.88 -7.17 10.72
CA ALA A 312 5.01 -7.81 11.39
C ALA A 312 6.39 -7.29 10.94
N THR A 313 6.48 -6.52 9.85
CA THR A 313 7.76 -6.01 9.31
C THR A 313 8.60 -5.27 10.36
N GLU A 314 8.03 -4.29 11.07
CA GLU A 314 8.76 -3.57 12.13
C GLU A 314 9.02 -4.44 13.38
N PRO A 315 8.04 -5.20 13.91
CA PRO A 315 8.28 -6.15 14.99
C PRO A 315 9.43 -7.14 14.75
N ILE A 316 9.61 -7.62 13.51
CA ILE A 316 10.74 -8.46 13.11
C ILE A 316 12.07 -7.72 13.31
N VAL A 317 12.17 -6.50 12.78
CA VAL A 317 13.36 -5.66 12.86
C VAL A 317 13.70 -5.35 14.33
N ASP A 318 12.72 -4.87 15.09
CA ASP A 318 12.94 -4.49 16.49
C ASP A 318 13.32 -5.69 17.37
N THR A 319 12.69 -6.84 17.14
CA THR A 319 13.03 -8.08 17.85
C THR A 319 14.43 -8.57 17.49
N ALA A 320 14.80 -8.55 16.21
CA ALA A 320 16.11 -8.99 15.77
C ALA A 320 17.23 -8.10 16.34
N LEU A 321 17.05 -6.77 16.30
CA LEU A 321 17.99 -5.81 16.90
C LEU A 321 18.13 -6.03 18.41
N ARG A 322 17.00 -6.18 19.12
CA ARG A 322 16.97 -6.46 20.57
C ARG A 322 17.70 -7.76 20.92
N LEU A 323 17.53 -8.81 20.12
CA LEU A 323 18.18 -10.10 20.33
C LEU A 323 19.61 -10.18 19.78
N GLY A 324 20.09 -9.15 19.07
CA GLY A 324 21.40 -9.18 18.42
C GLY A 324 21.50 -10.18 17.27
N LYS A 325 20.40 -10.39 16.54
CA LYS A 325 20.28 -11.39 15.46
C LYS A 325 20.15 -10.69 14.11
N ALA A 326 20.69 -11.32 13.07
CA ALA A 326 20.51 -10.79 11.72
C ALA A 326 19.02 -10.68 11.37
N PHE A 327 18.68 -9.76 10.47
CA PHE A 327 17.35 -9.77 9.87
C PHE A 327 17.38 -9.48 8.38
N ALA A 328 16.32 -9.90 7.69
CA ALA A 328 15.98 -9.40 6.37
C ALA A 328 14.47 -9.34 6.20
N VAL A 329 13.96 -8.17 5.82
CA VAL A 329 12.53 -7.95 5.59
C VAL A 329 12.30 -7.28 4.24
N ILE A 330 11.17 -7.57 3.60
CA ILE A 330 10.72 -6.85 2.40
C ILE A 330 9.46 -6.06 2.75
N PRO A 331 9.59 -4.75 3.05
CA PRO A 331 8.44 -3.91 3.40
C PRO A 331 7.51 -3.72 2.19
N CYS A 332 6.19 -3.86 2.41
CA CYS A 332 5.18 -3.60 1.39
C CYS A 332 4.14 -2.57 1.86
N CYS A 333 3.53 -2.83 3.01
CA CYS A 333 2.43 -2.04 3.57
C CYS A 333 2.92 -1.18 4.73
N VAL A 334 2.67 0.14 4.65
CA VAL A 334 3.14 1.12 5.65
C VAL A 334 2.21 1.17 6.86
N PHE A 335 0.92 0.89 6.67
CA PHE A 335 -0.12 1.05 7.70
C PHE A 335 -0.02 2.40 8.43
N ALA A 336 0.17 3.48 7.66
CA ALA A 336 0.50 4.82 8.19
C ALA A 336 -0.55 5.36 9.18
N HIS A 337 -1.81 4.95 9.06
CA HIS A 337 -2.88 5.35 9.96
C HIS A 337 -2.83 4.63 11.32
N GLU A 338 -2.38 3.36 11.35
CA GLU A 338 -2.16 2.59 12.58
C GLU A 338 -0.84 3.00 13.24
N ASN A 339 0.14 3.42 12.44
CA ASN A 339 1.51 3.71 12.87
C ASN A 339 1.85 5.21 12.81
N ARG A 340 0.91 6.06 13.25
CA ARG A 340 1.07 7.54 13.22
C ARG A 340 2.22 8.05 14.07
N HIS A 341 2.75 7.24 15.00
CA HIS A 341 3.89 7.61 15.83
C HIS A 341 5.21 7.56 15.06
N ARG A 342 5.30 6.81 13.95
CA ARG A 342 6.56 6.67 13.18
C ARG A 342 7.01 8.01 12.60
N ARG A 343 8.28 8.35 12.83
CA ARG A 343 8.94 9.55 12.31
C ARG A 343 10.30 9.16 11.75
N LEU A 344 10.65 9.73 10.61
CA LEU A 344 12.04 9.73 10.14
C LEU A 344 12.89 10.59 11.09
N GLN A 345 14.21 10.42 11.06
CA GLN A 345 15.16 11.26 11.79
C GLN A 345 15.01 12.75 11.44
N SER A 346 14.56 13.06 10.22
CA SER A 346 14.22 14.43 9.80
C SER A 346 12.96 15.01 10.47
N GLY A 347 12.22 14.21 11.23
CA GLY A 347 10.92 14.57 11.82
C GLY A 347 9.72 14.35 10.88
N ALA A 348 9.94 13.93 9.63
CA ALA A 348 8.85 13.69 8.68
C ALA A 348 8.03 12.44 9.04
N SER A 349 6.73 12.45 8.74
CA SER A 349 5.85 11.28 8.94
C SER A 349 6.12 10.17 7.92
N VAL A 350 6.06 8.92 8.38
CA VAL A 350 6.24 7.75 7.52
C VAL A 350 4.91 7.39 6.83
N THR A 351 4.77 7.70 5.55
CA THR A 351 3.49 7.55 4.82
C THR A 351 3.58 6.79 3.51
N THR A 352 4.78 6.64 2.96
CA THR A 352 5.08 5.89 1.73
C THR A 352 5.94 4.66 2.06
N THR A 353 6.00 3.69 1.13
CA THR A 353 6.86 2.52 1.33
C THR A 353 8.33 2.94 1.39
N GLU A 354 8.69 3.98 0.65
CA GLU A 354 10.02 4.57 0.60
C GLU A 354 10.36 5.23 1.95
N ASP A 355 9.42 5.96 2.57
CA ASP A 355 9.58 6.45 3.95
C ASP A 355 9.75 5.28 4.93
N PHE A 356 8.99 4.18 4.75
CA PHE A 356 9.06 3.06 5.68
C PHE A 356 10.38 2.30 5.58
N VAL A 357 10.90 2.10 4.37
CA VAL A 357 12.26 1.57 4.15
C VAL A 357 13.29 2.48 4.84
N GLN A 358 13.20 3.79 4.63
CA GLN A 358 14.11 4.74 5.25
C GLN A 358 14.04 4.71 6.78
N TYR A 359 12.83 4.69 7.34
CA TYR A 359 12.58 4.57 8.78
C TYR A 359 13.23 3.31 9.38
N LEU A 360 13.13 2.17 8.69
CA LEU A 360 13.79 0.93 9.15
C LEU A 360 15.32 1.01 9.04
N CYS A 361 15.85 1.67 8.00
CA CYS A 361 17.28 1.92 7.87
C CYS A 361 17.84 2.84 8.96
N GLU A 362 17.00 3.69 9.56
CA GLU A 362 17.35 4.64 10.61
C GLU A 362 17.28 4.05 12.03
N LYS A 363 16.85 2.78 12.18
CA LYS A 363 16.77 2.10 13.48
C LYS A 363 18.14 1.96 14.12
N ASP A 364 18.19 2.14 15.44
CA ASP A 364 19.42 2.05 16.23
C ASP A 364 19.90 0.59 16.33
N THR A 365 21.12 0.35 15.84
CA THR A 365 21.80 -0.95 15.88
C THR A 365 22.65 -1.13 17.14
N GLN A 366 22.63 -0.16 18.06
CA GLN A 366 23.44 -0.13 19.28
C GLN A 366 24.94 -0.22 18.97
N GLY A 367 25.37 0.41 17.87
CA GLY A 367 26.76 0.40 17.40
C GLY A 367 27.22 -0.91 16.75
N ARG A 368 26.35 -1.91 16.58
CA ARG A 368 26.69 -3.23 15.99
C ARG A 368 26.51 -3.26 14.47
N GLY A 369 27.02 -2.23 13.80
CA GLY A 369 26.93 -2.06 12.34
C GLY A 369 25.78 -1.16 11.89
N SER A 370 25.38 -1.24 10.64
CA SER A 370 24.34 -0.38 10.04
C SER A 370 23.31 -1.21 9.30
N VAL A 371 22.04 -0.82 9.37
CA VAL A 371 20.98 -1.40 8.53
C VAL A 371 21.23 -1.01 7.07
N GLN A 372 21.10 -1.97 6.16
CA GLN A 372 21.34 -1.82 4.74
C GLN A 372 20.08 -2.15 3.92
N LYS A 373 20.11 -1.82 2.63
CA LYS A 373 19.05 -2.19 1.68
C LYS A 373 19.64 -2.69 0.36
N ALA A 374 18.93 -3.60 -0.29
CA ALA A 374 19.27 -4.10 -1.63
C ALA A 374 18.00 -4.32 -2.46
N TYR A 375 18.13 -4.40 -3.79
CA TYR A 375 17.04 -4.73 -4.70
C TYR A 375 17.09 -6.20 -5.10
N LEU A 376 15.94 -6.88 -5.04
CA LEU A 376 15.80 -8.27 -5.47
C LEU A 376 15.16 -8.37 -6.86
N ASP A 377 15.59 -9.38 -7.64
CA ASP A 377 15.18 -9.60 -9.03
C ASP A 377 13.75 -10.18 -9.14
N PHE A 378 12.74 -9.44 -8.68
CA PHE A 378 11.34 -9.77 -8.90
C PHE A 378 10.43 -8.53 -8.94
N VAL A 379 9.29 -8.65 -9.60
CA VAL A 379 8.32 -7.54 -9.79
C VAL A 379 7.58 -7.16 -8.50
N GLY A 380 7.23 -5.89 -8.37
CA GLY A 380 6.53 -5.34 -7.20
C GLY A 380 7.48 -4.72 -6.17
N LYS A 381 7.10 -4.72 -4.89
CA LYS A 381 7.95 -4.25 -3.80
C LYS A 381 9.09 -5.26 -3.57
N ASN A 382 10.30 -4.89 -3.98
CA ASN A 382 11.45 -5.78 -4.07
C ASN A 382 12.69 -5.26 -3.34
N VAL A 383 12.57 -4.19 -2.55
CA VAL A 383 13.63 -3.72 -1.67
C VAL A 383 13.67 -4.58 -0.42
N VAL A 384 14.77 -5.30 -0.21
CA VAL A 384 15.07 -5.95 1.06
C VAL A 384 15.80 -4.97 1.96
N VAL A 385 15.33 -4.84 3.20
CA VAL A 385 16.01 -4.11 4.29
C VAL A 385 16.58 -5.17 5.22
N TYR A 386 17.86 -5.08 5.52
CA TYR A 386 18.56 -6.13 6.25
C TYR A 386 19.64 -5.58 7.16
N TRP A 387 20.04 -6.40 8.13
CA TRP A 387 21.15 -6.10 9.02
C TRP A 387 21.86 -7.39 9.40
N ILE A 388 23.18 -7.32 9.46
CA ILE A 388 24.05 -8.40 9.94
C ILE A 388 24.81 -7.83 11.14
N PRO A 389 24.64 -8.39 12.36
CA PRO A 389 25.38 -7.92 13.52
C PRO A 389 26.88 -8.10 13.29
N THR A 390 27.67 -7.06 13.57
CA THR A 390 29.12 -7.20 13.63
C THR A 390 29.47 -8.05 14.85
N THR A 391 30.16 -9.17 14.63
CA THR A 391 30.79 -9.92 15.72
C THR A 391 31.77 -9.00 16.43
N SER A 392 31.56 -8.75 17.73
CA SER A 392 32.51 -8.04 18.59
C SER A 392 33.79 -8.84 18.77
#